data_AF-A0A8T4E0R5-F1
#
_entry.id   AF-A0A8T4E0R5-F1
#
_cell.length_a   1.000
_cell.length_b   1.000
_cell.length_c   1.000
_cell.angle_alpha   90.00
_cell.angle_beta   90.00
_cell.angle_gamma   90.00
#
_symmetry.space_group_name_H-M   'P 1'
#
loop_
_entity.id
_entity.type
_entity.pdbx_description
1 polymer ?
#
loop_
_entity_poly.entity_id
_entity_poly.type
_entity_poly.pdbx_seq_one_letter_code
_entity_poly.pdbx_strand_id
1 'polypeptide(L)'
;MIAVVGDRETMIGFRMAGIKHCYEADENGVKGLIESLACKKIIIINERLYKVLGAEFPGKIFIRVPDKKGSSGSDDIRKIIREIAGRDLDI
;
A
#
# COMPACT_ATOMS: atom_id res chain seq x y z
N MET A 1 -8.06 5.75 8.31
CA MET A 1 -6.70 5.97 8.84
C MET A 1 -5.63 5.45 7.88
N ILE A 2 -5.73 4.19 7.44
CA ILE A 2 -4.77 3.54 6.54
C ILE A 2 -5.41 3.28 5.16
N ALA A 3 -4.62 3.40 4.09
CA ALA A 3 -4.96 2.98 2.74
C ALA A 3 -3.77 2.25 2.10
N VAL A 4 -4.05 1.30 1.22
CA VAL A 4 -3.06 0.55 0.45
C VAL A 4 -3.24 0.93 -1.02
N VAL A 5 -2.13 1.28 -1.65
CA VAL A 5 -2.06 1.76 -3.03
C VAL A 5 -1.02 0.94 -3.77
N GLY A 6 -1.39 0.32 -4.87
CA GLY A 6 -0.46 -0.55 -5.57
C GLY A 6 -1.06 -1.12 -6.82
N ASP A 7 -0.30 -1.99 -7.47
CA ASP A 7 -0.78 -2.68 -8.66
C ASP A 7 -1.84 -3.71 -8.33
N ARG A 8 -2.59 -4.09 -9.36
CA ARG A 8 -3.69 -5.04 -9.27
C ARG A 8 -3.34 -6.31 -8.50
N GLU A 9 -2.20 -6.93 -8.81
CA GLU A 9 -1.77 -8.16 -8.14
C GLU A 9 -1.57 -7.98 -6.63
N THR A 10 -0.90 -6.89 -6.24
CA THR A 10 -0.68 -6.55 -4.84
C THR A 10 -2.02 -6.29 -4.15
N MET A 11 -2.91 -5.52 -4.78
CA MET A 11 -4.22 -5.21 -4.21
C MET A 11 -5.09 -6.46 -4.01
N ILE A 12 -5.01 -7.44 -4.91
CA ILE A 12 -5.69 -8.73 -4.73
C ILE A 12 -5.21 -9.40 -3.44
N GLY A 13 -3.89 -9.47 -3.21
CA GLY A 13 -3.33 -10.06 -1.99
C GLY A 13 -3.80 -9.35 -0.71
N PHE A 14 -3.77 -8.02 -0.69
CA PHE A 14 -4.25 -7.25 0.47
C PHE A 14 -5.77 -7.41 0.70
N ARG A 15 -6.58 -7.47 -0.37
CA ARG A 15 -8.02 -7.74 -0.26
C ARG A 15 -8.30 -9.12 0.30
N MET A 16 -7.56 -10.14 -0.14
CA MET A 16 -7.66 -11.51 0.39
C MET A 16 -7.29 -11.57 1.88
N ALA A 17 -6.34 -10.73 2.31
CA ALA A 17 -5.99 -10.55 3.72
C ALA A 17 -7.01 -9.71 4.52
N GLY A 18 -8.18 -9.38 3.96
CA GLY A 18 -9.25 -8.67 4.65
C GLY A 18 -9.08 -7.14 4.77
N ILE A 19 -8.10 -6.56 4.07
CA ILE A 19 -7.88 -5.12 4.07
C ILE A 19 -8.93 -4.44 3.18
N LYS A 20 -9.74 -3.55 3.76
CA LYS A 20 -10.87 -2.92 3.06
C LYS A 20 -10.48 -1.72 2.18
N HIS A 21 -9.39 -1.03 2.50
CA HIS A 21 -8.99 0.23 1.85
C HIS A 21 -7.86 0.01 0.85
N CYS A 22 -8.10 -0.84 -0.15
CA CYS A 22 -7.17 -1.12 -1.24
C CYS A 22 -7.56 -0.35 -2.50
N TYR A 23 -6.58 0.33 -3.10
CA TYR A 23 -6.76 1.18 -4.27
C TYR A 23 -5.71 0.81 -5.31
N GLU A 24 -6.18 0.51 -6.52
CA GLU A 24 -5.29 0.21 -7.64
C GLU A 24 -4.84 1.52 -8.29
N ALA A 25 -3.55 1.63 -8.57
CA ALA A 25 -2.98 2.74 -9.32
C ALA A 25 -1.82 2.29 -10.19
N ASP A 26 -1.71 2.91 -11.35
CA ASP A 26 -0.51 2.92 -12.17
C ASP A 26 0.29 4.21 -11.95
N GLU A 27 1.44 4.32 -12.61
CA GLU A 27 2.37 5.44 -12.51
C GLU A 27 1.73 6.79 -12.90
N ASN A 28 0.75 6.81 -13.80
CA ASN A 28 0.06 8.04 -14.20
C ASN A 28 -1.07 8.41 -13.23
N GLY A 29 -1.75 7.42 -12.67
CA GLY A 29 -2.91 7.60 -11.80
C GLY A 29 -2.58 7.80 -10.31
N VAL A 30 -1.39 7.38 -9.88
CA VAL A 30 -1.02 7.35 -8.45
C VAL A 30 -1.13 8.71 -7.78
N LYS A 31 -0.70 9.79 -8.44
CA LYS A 31 -0.71 11.14 -7.85
C LYS A 31 -2.12 11.61 -7.52
N GLY A 32 -3.02 11.57 -8.50
CA GLY A 32 -4.42 11.97 -8.32
C GLY A 32 -5.17 11.08 -7.31
N LEU A 33 -4.80 9.80 -7.24
CA LEU A 33 -5.32 8.89 -6.22
C LEU A 33 -4.89 9.32 -4.81
N ILE A 34 -3.61 9.60 -4.57
CA ILE A 34 -3.11 10.04 -3.25
C ILE A 34 -3.76 11.37 -2.83
N GLU A 35 -3.97 12.29 -3.78
CA GLU A 35 -4.68 13.55 -3.54
C GLU A 35 -6.14 13.31 -3.11
N SER A 36 -6.83 12.38 -3.77
CA SER A 36 -8.20 11.97 -3.39
C SER A 36 -8.27 11.28 -2.02
N LEU A 37 -7.16 10.71 -1.54
CA LEU A 37 -7.06 10.09 -0.22
C LEU A 37 -6.77 11.10 0.90
N ALA A 38 -7.31 12.32 0.83
CA ALA A 38 -7.06 13.41 1.77
C ALA A 38 -7.18 13.00 3.25
N CYS A 39 -8.23 12.26 3.61
CA CYS A 39 -8.49 11.81 5.00
C CYS A 39 -7.63 10.62 5.48
N LYS A 40 -6.79 10.03 4.61
CA LYS A 40 -5.89 8.92 4.97
C LYS A 40 -4.51 9.47 5.33
N LYS A 41 -4.05 9.15 6.54
CA LYS A 41 -2.75 9.62 7.07
C LYS A 41 -1.63 8.63 6.81
N ILE A 42 -1.94 7.34 6.70
CA ILE A 42 -0.95 6.30 6.44
C ILE A 42 -1.28 5.67 5.09
N ILE A 43 -0.32 5.70 4.17
CA ILE A 43 -0.43 5.14 2.83
C ILE A 43 0.62 4.04 2.70
N ILE A 44 0.18 2.80 2.50
CA ILE A 44 1.05 1.70 2.08
C ILE A 44 1.12 1.74 0.56
N ILE A 45 2.30 1.81 -0.03
CA ILE A 45 2.46 2.01 -1.46
C ILE A 45 3.61 1.19 -2.04
N ASN A 46 3.44 0.64 -3.26
CA ASN A 46 4.54 0.01 -3.98
C ASN A 46 5.70 1.01 -4.18
N GLU A 47 6.94 0.54 -4.02
CA GLU A 47 8.13 1.39 -4.13
C GLU A 47 8.22 2.07 -5.50
N ARG A 48 7.85 1.37 -6.59
CA ARG A 48 7.83 1.95 -7.93
C ARG A 48 6.88 3.13 -8.04
N LEU A 49 5.67 3.02 -7.50
CA LEU A 49 4.66 4.07 -7.54
C LEU A 49 5.07 5.26 -6.66
N TYR A 50 5.71 4.99 -5.52
CA TYR A 50 6.25 6.04 -4.66
C TYR A 50 7.37 6.84 -5.34
N LYS A 51 8.24 6.19 -6.11
CA LYS A 51 9.30 6.87 -6.87
C LYS A 51 8.71 7.85 -7.90
N VAL A 52 7.62 7.46 -8.57
CA VAL A 52 6.94 8.32 -9.55
C VAL A 52 6.16 9.46 -8.90
N LEU A 53 5.70 9.26 -7.66
CA LEU A 53 4.92 10.24 -6.92
C LEU A 53 5.63 11.60 -6.84
N GLY A 54 6.96 11.60 -6.68
CA GLY A 54 7.85 12.76 -6.84
C GLY A 54 7.58 13.97 -5.92
N ALA A 55 6.56 13.92 -5.07
CA ALA A 55 6.06 15.02 -4.28
C ALA A 55 5.88 14.62 -2.81
N GLU A 56 6.18 15.55 -1.91
CA GLU A 56 5.85 15.43 -0.50
C GLU A 56 4.36 15.69 -0.30
N PHE A 57 3.67 14.76 0.36
CA PHE A 57 2.28 14.95 0.78
C PHE A 57 2.28 15.27 2.28
N PRO A 58 2.15 16.56 2.66
CA PRO A 58 2.23 16.95 4.06
C PRO A 58 1.12 16.27 4.88
N GLY A 59 1.49 15.76 6.05
CA GLY A 59 0.57 15.05 6.94
C GLY A 59 0.25 13.61 6.52
N LYS A 60 0.94 13.06 5.51
CA LYS A 60 0.87 11.64 5.14
C LYS A 60 2.19 10.92 5.44
N ILE A 61 2.07 9.71 5.96
CA ILE A 61 3.17 8.77 6.20
C ILE A 61 3.09 7.70 5.12
N PHE A 62 4.18 7.50 4.38
CA PHE A 62 4.26 6.48 3.34
C PHE A 62 5.06 5.28 3.81
N ILE A 63 4.45 4.10 3.74
CA ILE A 63 5.11 2.82 3.98
C ILE A 63 5.33 2.18 2.62
N ARG A 64 6.60 2.06 2.23
CA ARG A 64 6.98 1.52 0.92
C ARG A 64 7.04 0.01 0.97
N VAL A 65 6.39 -0.63 0.00
CA VAL A 65 6.39 -2.08 -0.16
C VAL A 65 7.20 -2.45 -1.41
N PRO A 66 8.14 -3.40 -1.31
CA PRO A 66 8.93 -3.82 -2.46
C PRO A 66 8.04 -4.41 -3.55
N ASP A 67 8.36 -4.07 -4.80
CA ASP A 67 7.75 -4.74 -5.95
C ASP A 67 8.24 -6.19 -6.02
N LYS A 68 7.49 -7.08 -6.70
CA LYS A 68 7.55 -8.55 -6.66
C LYS A 68 8.88 -9.22 -7.10
N LYS A 69 10.02 -8.54 -7.06
CA LYS A 69 11.35 -9.01 -7.51
C LYS A 69 12.32 -9.44 -6.40
N GLY A 70 11.83 -9.89 -5.25
CA GLY A 70 12.66 -10.56 -4.25
C GLY A 70 11.87 -11.57 -3.42
N SER A 71 12.48 -12.71 -3.10
CA SER A 71 11.90 -13.78 -2.27
C SER A 71 11.44 -13.33 -0.86
N SER A 72 11.75 -12.10 -0.44
CA SER A 72 11.37 -11.54 0.86
C SER A 72 10.09 -10.70 0.84
N GLY A 73 9.65 -10.18 -0.32
CA GLY A 73 8.64 -9.12 -0.37
C GLY A 73 7.23 -9.52 0.09
N SER A 74 6.88 -10.81 0.00
CA SER A 74 5.58 -11.30 0.50
C SER A 74 5.54 -11.38 2.03
N ASP A 75 6.68 -11.67 2.67
CA ASP A 75 6.79 -11.75 4.12
C ASP A 75 6.76 -10.35 4.75
N ASP A 76 7.43 -9.38 4.12
CA ASP A 76 7.38 -7.97 4.50
C ASP A 76 5.94 -7.43 4.46
N ILE A 77 5.19 -7.72 3.40
CA ILE A 77 3.77 -7.37 3.27
C ILE A 77 2.96 -8.02 4.40
N ARG A 78 3.15 -9.32 4.63
CA ARG A 78 2.42 -10.07 5.67
C ARG A 78 2.71 -9.50 7.06
N LYS A 79 3.95 -9.12 7.33
CA LYS A 79 4.39 -8.51 8.60
C LYS A 79 3.76 -7.13 8.80
N ILE A 80 3.77 -6.28 7.77
CA ILE A 80 3.10 -4.97 7.79
C ILE A 80 1.59 -5.13 8.01
N ILE A 81 0.96 -6.09 7.32
CA ILE A 81 -0.46 -6.40 7.53
C ILE A 81 -0.70 -6.88 8.96
N ARG A 82 0.15 -7.74 9.52
CA ARG A 82 0.01 -8.25 10.90
C ARG A 82 0.11 -7.13 11.94
N GLU A 83 1.06 -6.22 11.78
CA GLU A 83 1.22 -5.06 12.66
C GLU A 83 0.02 -4.10 12.57
N ILE A 84 -0.54 -3.93 11.36
CA ILE A 84 -1.64 -2.99 11.11
C ILE A 84 -3.01 -3.58 11.48
N ALA A 85 -3.24 -4.86 11.20
CA ALA A 85 -4.51 -5.53 11.41
C ALA A 85 -4.66 -6.06 12.84
N GLY A 86 -3.56 -6.19 13.60
CA GLY A 86 -3.58 -6.58 15.01
C GLY A 86 -4.18 -7.96 15.29
N ARG A 87 -4.39 -8.79 14.26
CA ARG A 87 -4.85 -10.17 14.40
C ARG A 87 -4.08 -11.08 13.46
N ASP A 88 -3.54 -12.15 14.02
CA ASP A 88 -3.20 -13.36 13.28
C ASP A 88 -4.37 -13.72 12.37
N LEU A 89 -4.15 -13.59 11.06
CA LEU A 89 -4.88 -14.40 10.10
C LEU A 89 -4.34 -15.83 10.26
N ASP A 90 -4.90 -16.52 11.25
CA ASP A 90 -4.91 -17.97 11.30
C ASP A 90 -5.91 -18.42 10.23
N ILE A 91 -5.36 -18.95 9.14
CA ILE A 91 -6.07 -19.67 8.07
C ILE A 91 -5.45 -21.06 7.97
#